data_AF-A0A3B8VTD6-F1
#
_entry.id   AF-A0A3B8VTD6-F1
#
_cell.length_a   1.000
_cell.length_b   1.000
_cell.length_c   1.000
_cell.angle_alpha   90.00
_cell.angle_beta   90.00
_cell.angle_gamma   90.00
#
_symmetry.space_group_name_H-M   'P 1'
#
loop_
_entity.id
_entity.type
_entity.pdbx_description
1 polymer ?
#
loop_
_entity_poly.entity_id
_entity_poly.type
_entity_poly.pdbx_seq_one_letter_code
_entity_poly.pdbx_strand_id
1 'polypeptide(L)' 'TERVNRGGNRMDPTGIRMILGLDLEVGSGELKLASSDPHAEPILDYNYFEEEFDLSRMRDGVRM' A
#
# COMPACT_ATOMS: atom_id res chain seq x y z
N THR A 1 -3.54 -20.26 15.09
CA THR A 1 -2.67 -20.09 13.91
C THR A 1 -1.66 -19.02 14.23
N GLU A 2 -0.38 -19.25 13.97
CA GLU A 2 0.71 -18.35 14.40
C GLU A 2 0.79 -17.08 13.51
N ARG A 3 1.14 -15.92 14.08
CA ARG A 3 1.22 -14.65 13.36
C ARG A 3 2.54 -14.54 12.58
N VAL A 4 2.46 -14.19 11.30
CA VAL A 4 3.53 -14.21 10.30
C VAL A 4 4.66 -13.18 10.54
N ASN A 5 4.53 -12.26 11.50
CA ASN A 5 5.37 -11.06 11.58
C ASN A 5 6.01 -10.86 12.97
N ARG A 6 6.78 -11.84 13.45
CA ARG A 6 7.50 -11.73 14.74
C ARG A 6 8.89 -11.11 14.65
N GLY A 7 9.47 -11.03 13.44
CA GLY A 7 10.91 -10.77 13.27
C GLY A 7 11.72 -11.95 13.82
N GLY A 8 12.56 -12.56 12.99
CA GLY A 8 13.41 -13.68 13.42
C GLY A 8 14.36 -13.28 14.56
N ASN A 9 14.96 -14.29 15.19
CA ASN A 9 16.11 -14.08 16.06
C ASN A 9 17.14 -13.22 15.30
N ARG A 10 17.68 -12.17 15.93
CA ARG A 10 18.43 -11.10 15.23
C ARG A 10 19.67 -11.59 14.47
N MET A 11 20.08 -12.84 14.73
CA MET A 11 21.23 -13.52 14.15
C MET A 11 20.86 -14.58 13.09
N ASP A 12 19.58 -14.94 12.94
CA ASP A 12 19.11 -15.97 12.00
C ASP A 12 18.32 -15.31 10.85
N PRO A 13 18.90 -15.23 9.63
CA PRO A 13 18.21 -14.61 8.51
C PRO A 13 16.96 -15.40 8.14
N THR A 14 15.78 -14.77 8.28
CA THR A 14 14.47 -15.38 7.97
C THR A 14 14.18 -15.38 6.46
N GLY A 15 14.88 -14.56 5.68
CA GLY A 15 14.73 -14.45 4.22
C GLY A 15 15.01 -13.04 3.70
N ILE A 16 14.77 -12.85 2.39
CA ILE A 16 14.87 -11.56 1.70
C ILE A 16 13.46 -11.02 1.46
N ARG A 17 13.23 -9.73 1.69
CA ARG A 17 12.00 -9.02 1.34
C ARG A 17 12.30 -7.94 0.34
N MET A 18 11.49 -7.87 -0.71
CA MET A 18 11.45 -6.75 -1.63
C MET A 18 10.16 -5.95 -1.39
N ILE A 19 10.26 -4.63 -1.41
CA ILE A 19 9.13 -3.71 -1.24
C ILE A 19 9.06 -2.88 -2.52
N LEU A 20 7.87 -2.77 -3.09
CA LEU A 20 7.60 -1.98 -4.27
C LEU A 20 6.81 -0.73 -3.87
N GLY A 21 7.22 0.40 -4.44
CA GLY A 21 6.47 1.66 -4.42
C GLY A 21 6.30 2.16 -5.86
N LEU A 22 5.22 2.87 -6.12
CA LEU A 22 4.98 3.54 -7.39
C LEU A 22 5.20 5.04 -7.17
N ASP A 23 6.16 5.62 -7.89
CA ASP A 23 6.37 7.06 -7.94
C ASP A 23 5.73 7.62 -9.21
N LEU A 24 5.21 8.86 -9.11
CA LEU A 24 4.62 9.61 -10.22
C LEU A 24 3.42 8.89 -10.83
N GLU A 25 2.52 8.43 -9.96
CA GLU A 25 1.22 7.91 -10.33
C GLU A 25 0.41 8.95 -11.12
N VAL A 26 -0.38 8.47 -12.07
CA VAL A 26 -1.33 9.28 -12.83
C VAL A 26 -2.62 9.44 -12.03
N GLY A 27 -3.05 8.36 -11.38
CA GLY A 27 -4.27 8.31 -10.59
C GLY A 27 -4.19 9.18 -9.33
N SER A 28 -5.34 9.59 -8.83
CA SER A 28 -5.45 10.29 -7.55
C SER A 28 -6.69 9.84 -6.80
N GLY A 29 -6.60 9.85 -5.48
CA GLY A 29 -7.72 9.56 -4.58
C GLY A 29 -8.37 10.83 -4.03
N GLU A 30 -9.37 10.65 -3.18
CA GLU A 30 -10.10 11.71 -2.50
C GLU A 30 -10.25 11.42 -1.00
N LEU A 31 -10.19 12.48 -0.19
CA LEU A 31 -10.50 12.45 1.23
C LEU A 31 -11.65 13.41 1.51
N LYS A 32 -12.71 12.88 2.13
CA LYS A 32 -13.88 13.66 2.55
C LYS A 32 -14.10 13.54 4.04
N LEU A 33 -14.53 14.63 4.66
CA LEU A 33 -15.05 14.56 6.03
C LEU A 33 -16.35 13.74 6.02
N ALA A 34 -16.43 12.73 6.88
CA ALA A 34 -17.67 11.98 7.09
C ALA A 34 -18.70 12.78 7.89
N SER A 35 -18.22 13.71 8.73
CA SER A 35 -19.07 14.58 9.55
C SER A 35 -18.30 15.83 9.99
N SER A 36 -18.96 16.73 10.73
CA SER A 36 -18.32 17.88 11.38
C SER A 36 -17.59 17.53 12.69
N ASP A 37 -17.71 16.31 13.20
CA ASP A 37 -17.00 15.86 14.40
C ASP A 37 -15.51 15.61 14.06
N PRO A 38 -14.55 16.33 14.67
CA PRO A 38 -13.12 16.13 14.40
C PRO A 38 -12.58 14.77 14.88
N HIS A 39 -13.35 14.01 15.66
CA HIS A 39 -13.00 12.66 16.10
C HIS A 39 -13.57 11.57 15.20
N ALA A 40 -14.45 11.92 14.25
CA ALA A 40 -14.98 10.97 13.28
C ALA A 40 -13.92 10.64 12.22
N GLU A 41 -13.84 9.36 11.84
CA GLU A 41 -12.96 8.91 10.76
C GLU A 41 -13.43 9.50 9.42
N PRO A 42 -12.53 10.03 8.57
CA PRO A 42 -12.89 10.52 7.25
C PRO A 42 -13.23 9.37 6.30
N ILE A 43 -13.91 9.71 5.20
CA ILE A 43 -14.09 8.79 4.08
C ILE A 43 -12.83 8.89 3.22
N LEU A 44 -12.17 7.75 3.04
CA LEU A 44 -10.97 7.62 2.22
C LEU A 44 -11.32 6.81 0.98
N ASP A 45 -11.14 7.43 -0.19
CA ASP A 45 -11.15 6.74 -1.46
C ASP A 45 -9.77 6.89 -2.08
N TYR A 46 -8.93 5.87 -1.94
CA TYR A 46 -7.57 5.91 -2.47
C TYR A 46 -7.52 5.82 -3.99
N ASN A 47 -8.58 5.28 -4.60
CA ASN A 47 -8.68 5.12 -6.04
C ASN A 47 -7.44 4.47 -6.69
N TYR A 48 -6.82 3.53 -5.97
CA TYR A 48 -5.59 2.90 -6.42
C TYR A 48 -5.83 2.10 -7.69
N PHE A 49 -4.94 2.30 -8.67
CA PHE A 49 -4.92 1.57 -9.93
C PHE A 49 -6.18 1.75 -10.79
N GLU A 50 -6.89 2.87 -10.63
CA GLU A 50 -7.92 3.27 -11.60
C GLU A 50 -7.29 3.52 -12.98
N GLU A 51 -6.14 4.19 -13.01
CA GLU A 51 -5.38 4.42 -14.22
C GLU A 51 -4.62 3.15 -14.64
N GLU A 52 -4.93 2.63 -15.82
CA GLU A 52 -4.35 1.38 -16.34
C GLU A 52 -2.81 1.45 -16.42
N PHE A 53 -2.26 2.65 -16.65
CA PHE A 53 -0.81 2.87 -16.70
C PHE A 53 -0.13 2.59 -15.35
N ASP A 54 -0.74 3.03 -14.24
CA ASP A 54 -0.22 2.79 -12.89
C ASP A 54 -0.28 1.30 -12.54
N LEU A 55 -1.38 0.64 -12.91
CA LEU A 55 -1.55 -0.81 -12.73
C LEU A 55 -0.48 -1.60 -13.51
N SER A 56 -0.22 -1.22 -14.76
CA SER A 56 0.78 -1.88 -15.61
C SER A 56 2.16 -1.82 -14.96
N ARG A 57 2.59 -0.64 -14.48
CA ARG A 57 3.92 -0.44 -13.87
C ARG A 57 4.08 -1.24 -12.58
N MET A 58 3.04 -1.33 -11.75
CA MET A 58 3.09 -2.16 -10.54
C MET A 58 3.18 -3.65 -10.86
N ARG A 59 2.49 -4.12 -11.90
CA ARG A 59 2.61 -5.52 -12.35
C ARG A 59 4.01 -5.83 -12.86
N ASP A 60 4.66 -4.88 -13.52
CA ASP A 60 6.03 -5.05 -13.99
C ASP A 60 7.02 -5.11 -12.82
N GLY A 61 6.85 -4.28 -11.79
CA GLY A 61 7.64 -4.34 -10.56
C GLY A 61 7.57 -5.69 -9.84
N VAL A 62 6.42 -6.38 -9.89
CA VAL A 62 6.24 -7.71 -9.30
C VAL A 62 6.96 -8.81 -10.09
N ARG A 63 7.20 -8.61 -11.39
CA ARG A 63 7.81 -9.61 -12.28
C ARG A 63 9.34 -9.50 -12.40
N MET A 64 9.94 -8.52 -11.73
CA MET A 64 11.40 -8.33 -11.70
C MET A 64 12.13 -9.51 -11.06
#